data_AF-A0A9E0JT05-F1
#
_entry.id   AF-A0A9E0JT05-F1
#
_cell.length_a   1.000
_cell.length_b   1.000
_cell.length_c   1.000
_cell.angle_alpha   90.00
_cell.angle_beta   90.00
_cell.angle_gamma   90.00
#
_symmetry.space_group_name_H-M   'P 1'
#
loop_
_entity.id
_entity.type
_entity.pdbx_description
1 polymer ?
#
loop_
_entity_poly.entity_id
_entity_poly.type
_entity_poly.pdbx_seq_one_letter_code
_entity_poly.pdbx_strand_id
1 'polypeptide(L)'
;MLFTLFTIFASSFVIALSGALMPGPLLTATISESSRRGFWAGPLLIVGHAVLELALVIALFLGLAPFFQMPAVFAASALAGAVILIWMAAGMLRSLPTLRLSWEPHQSKMNHPVVSGILM
;
A
#
# COMPACT_ATOMS: atom_id res chain seq x y z
N MET A 1 -3.98 32.26 10.17
CA MET A 1 -3.80 31.65 8.83
C MET A 1 -2.54 30.78 8.76
N LEU A 2 -1.33 31.32 8.99
CA LEU A 2 -0.09 30.52 8.96
C LEU A 2 -0.12 29.32 9.92
N PHE A 3 -0.57 29.54 11.16
CA PHE A 3 -0.72 28.47 12.15
C PHE A 3 -1.67 27.36 11.67
N THR A 4 -2.81 27.73 11.08
CA THR A 4 -3.78 26.77 10.53
C THR A 4 -3.18 25.92 9.40
N LEU A 5 -2.45 26.55 8.47
CA LEU A 5 -1.77 25.86 7.37
C LEU A 5 -0.71 24.87 7.88
N PHE A 6 0.06 25.29 8.89
CA PHE A 6 1.03 24.41 9.53
C PHE A 6 0.35 23.23 10.23
N THR A 7 -0.76 23.46 10.94
CA THR A 7 -1.50 22.39 11.62
C THR A 7 -2.06 21.36 10.65
N ILE A 8 -2.68 21.78 9.54
CA ILE A 8 -3.21 20.83 8.53
C ILE A 8 -2.08 20.08 7.82
N PHE A 9 -0.94 20.73 7.57
CA PHE A 9 0.23 20.08 6.98
C PHE A 9 0.78 19.02 7.93
N ALA A 10 1.05 19.38 9.19
CA ALA A 10 1.61 18.48 10.17
C ALA A 10 0.66 17.31 10.47
N SER A 11 -0.65 17.57 10.61
CA SER A 11 -1.63 16.51 10.88
C SER A 11 -1.78 15.56 9.70
N SER A 12 -1.92 16.07 8.47
CA SER A 12 -2.02 15.23 7.27
C SER A 12 -0.75 14.42 7.03
N PHE A 13 0.43 15.02 7.25
CA PHE A 13 1.70 14.32 7.16
C PHE A 13 1.80 13.18 8.17
N VAL A 14 1.46 13.41 9.45
CA VAL A 14 1.51 12.37 10.48
C VAL A 14 0.51 11.25 10.19
N ILE A 15 -0.70 11.59 9.73
CA ILE A 15 -1.72 10.60 9.38
C ILE A 15 -1.26 9.73 8.20
N ALA A 16 -0.77 10.36 7.12
CA ALA A 16 -0.27 9.64 5.95
C ALA A 16 1.00 8.81 6.26
N LEU A 17 1.92 9.37 7.04
CA LEU A 17 3.14 8.68 7.47
C LEU A 17 2.82 7.45 8.33
N SER A 18 1.84 7.56 9.23
CA SER A 18 1.38 6.43 10.05
C SER A 18 0.89 5.27 9.17
N GLY A 19 0.09 5.58 8.14
CA GLY A 19 -0.35 4.59 7.16
C GLY A 19 0.81 3.96 6.39
N ALA A 20 1.74 4.77 5.89
CA ALA A 20 2.90 4.30 5.13
C ALA A 20 3.88 3.45 5.95
N LEU A 21 4.00 3.71 7.26
CA LEU A 21 4.86 2.97 8.19
C LEU A 21 4.19 1.72 8.77
N MET A 22 2.90 1.50 8.52
CA MET A 22 2.21 0.31 9.02
C MET A 22 2.88 -0.96 8.48
N PRO A 23 3.25 -1.92 9.34
CA PRO A 23 3.92 -3.14 8.89
C PRO A 23 2.98 -3.93 7.98
N GLY A 24 3.35 -4.06 6.71
CA GLY A 24 2.56 -4.75 5.70
C GLY A 24 3.28 -4.91 4.36
N PRO A 25 2.65 -5.56 3.38
CA PRO A 25 3.30 -5.93 2.12
C PRO A 25 3.82 -4.75 1.30
N LEU A 26 3.12 -3.61 1.30
CA LEU A 26 3.56 -2.37 0.64
C LEU A 26 4.87 -1.82 1.22
N LEU A 27 4.99 -1.79 2.55
CA LEU A 27 6.22 -1.37 3.22
C LEU A 27 7.35 -2.37 2.96
N THR A 28 7.07 -3.68 3.03
CA THR A 28 8.05 -4.74 2.72
C THR A 28 8.55 -4.64 1.28
N ALA A 29 7.66 -4.44 0.31
CA ALA A 29 8.01 -4.25 -1.10
C ALA A 29 8.85 -2.97 -1.29
N THR A 30 8.48 -1.89 -0.60
CA THR A 30 9.23 -0.62 -0.65
C THR A 30 10.65 -0.78 -0.10
N ILE A 31 10.83 -1.48 1.02
CA ILE A 31 12.16 -1.75 1.59
C ILE A 31 12.99 -2.62 0.64
N SER A 32 12.41 -3.71 0.15
CA SER A 32 13.09 -4.64 -0.76
C SER A 32 13.52 -3.94 -2.05
N GLU A 33 12.65 -3.13 -2.64
CA GLU A 33 12.91 -2.49 -3.91
C GLU A 33 13.80 -1.25 -3.77
N SER A 34 13.70 -0.51 -2.66
CA SER A 34 14.61 0.61 -2.36
C SER A 34 16.04 0.14 -2.15
N SER A 35 16.23 -1.05 -1.56
CA SER A 35 17.55 -1.67 -1.46
C SER A 35 18.16 -2.04 -2.82
N ARG A 36 17.34 -2.18 -3.88
CA ARG A 36 17.77 -2.63 -5.22
C ARG A 36 17.88 -1.49 -6.24
N ARG A 37 16.88 -0.59 -6.27
CA ARG A 37 16.75 0.51 -7.24
C ARG A 37 17.01 1.89 -6.63
N GLY A 38 17.35 1.96 -5.34
CA GLY A 38 17.61 3.20 -4.63
C GLY A 38 16.35 4.02 -4.36
N PHE A 39 16.53 5.33 -4.13
CA PHE A 39 15.47 6.26 -3.70
C PHE A 39 14.21 6.24 -4.60
N TRP A 40 14.37 6.03 -5.92
CA TRP A 40 13.27 6.07 -6.89
C TRP A 40 12.25 4.94 -6.75
N ALA A 41 12.58 3.85 -6.04
CA ALA A 41 11.66 2.74 -5.82
C ALA A 41 10.39 3.15 -5.06
N GLY A 42 10.54 3.97 -4.01
CA GLY A 42 9.42 4.44 -3.18
C GLY A 42 8.41 5.27 -3.98
N PRO A 43 8.82 6.37 -4.63
CA PRO A 43 7.93 7.17 -5.48
C PRO A 43 7.25 6.36 -6.59
N LEU A 44 7.95 5.43 -7.25
CA LEU A 44 7.32 4.62 -8.31
C LEU A 44 6.27 3.64 -7.79
N LEU A 45 6.53 3.02 -6.63
CA LEU A 45 5.58 2.09 -6.01
C LEU A 45 4.32 2.84 -5.57
N ILE A 46 4.46 3.97 -4.87
CA ILE A 46 3.30 4.69 -4.35
C ILE A 46 2.47 5.33 -5.46
N VAL A 47 3.08 5.76 -6.57
CA VAL A 47 2.32 6.25 -7.74
C VAL A 47 1.45 5.13 -8.31
N GLY A 48 1.95 3.89 -8.39
CA GLY A 48 1.15 2.74 -8.82
C GLY A 48 -0.06 2.49 -7.91
N HIS A 49 0.17 2.52 -6.59
CA HIS A 49 -0.89 2.31 -5.61
C HIS A 49 -1.92 3.44 -5.59
N ALA A 50 -1.45 4.69 -5.59
CA ALA A 50 -2.28 5.89 -5.56
C ALA A 50 -3.21 6.02 -6.77
N VAL A 51 -2.83 5.45 -7.93
CA VAL A 51 -3.71 5.43 -9.11
C VAL A 51 -4.97 4.60 -8.86
N LEU A 52 -4.85 3.45 -8.18
CA LEU A 52 -6.01 2.64 -7.81
C LEU A 52 -6.87 3.32 -6.75
N GLU A 53 -6.25 3.91 -5.74
CA GLU A 53 -6.97 4.68 -4.72
C GLU A 53 -7.75 5.84 -5.36
N LEU A 54 -7.11 6.59 -6.26
CA LEU A 54 -7.76 7.69 -6.98
C LEU A 54 -8.93 7.20 -7.84
N ALA A 55 -8.75 6.08 -8.54
CA ALA A 55 -9.83 5.47 -9.33
C ALA A 55 -11.02 5.06 -8.45
N LEU A 56 -10.77 4.46 -7.28
CA LEU A 56 -11.81 4.11 -6.31
C LEU A 56 -12.53 5.36 -5.78
N VAL A 57 -11.77 6.40 -5.40
CA VAL A 57 -12.34 7.67 -4.91
C VAL A 57 -13.22 8.31 -5.97
N ILE A 58 -12.77 8.37 -7.23
CA ILE A 58 -13.58 8.86 -8.36
C ILE A 58 -14.85 8.01 -8.52
N ALA A 59 -14.75 6.68 -8.46
CA ALA A 59 -15.93 5.80 -8.57
C ALA A 59 -16.93 6.03 -7.43
N LEU A 60 -16.46 6.24 -6.20
CA LEU A 60 -17.31 6.59 -5.06
C LEU A 60 -18.03 7.94 -5.30
N PHE A 61 -17.32 8.96 -5.80
CA PHE A 61 -17.90 10.24 -6.17
C PHE A 61 -18.94 10.15 -7.30
N LEU A 62 -18.75 9.23 -8.26
CA LEU A 62 -19.68 8.99 -9.37
C LEU A 62 -20.94 8.21 -8.95
N GLY A 63 -21.08 7.84 -7.68
CA GLY A 63 -22.29 7.20 -7.15
C GLY A 63 -22.13 5.76 -6.70
N LEU A 64 -20.90 5.24 -6.56
CA LEU A 64 -20.65 3.92 -5.98
C LEU A 64 -20.77 3.91 -4.45
N ALA A 65 -20.80 5.08 -3.79
CA ALA A 65 -20.87 5.19 -2.33
C ALA A 65 -22.14 4.54 -1.72
N PRO A 66 -23.38 4.75 -2.22
CA PRO A 66 -24.57 4.11 -1.66
C PRO A 66 -24.56 2.58 -1.81
N PHE A 67 -23.88 2.05 -2.83
CA PHE A 67 -23.73 0.60 -3.03
C PHE A 67 -22.87 -0.03 -1.92
N PHE A 68 -21.75 0.59 -1.56
CA PHE A 68 -20.91 0.15 -0.44
C PHE A 68 -21.54 0.35 0.94
N GLN A 69 -22.57 1.21 1.06
CA GLN A 69 -23.34 1.40 2.29
C GLN A 69 -24.39 0.29 2.53
N MET A 70 -24.69 -0.54 1.53
CA MET A 70 -25.59 -1.68 1.72
C MET A 70 -24.96 -2.68 2.71
N PRO A 71 -25.67 -3.09 3.78
CA PRO A 71 -25.09 -3.94 4.83
C PRO A 71 -24.47 -5.23 4.29
N ALA A 72 -25.11 -5.85 3.28
CA ALA A 72 -24.62 -7.06 2.64
C ALA A 72 -23.30 -6.84 1.87
N VAL A 73 -23.18 -5.73 1.12
CA VAL A 73 -21.99 -5.39 0.35
C VAL A 73 -20.84 -5.01 1.28
N PHE A 74 -21.12 -4.18 2.28
CA PHE A 74 -20.16 -3.82 3.30
C PHE A 74 -19.62 -5.07 4.01
N ALA A 75 -20.50 -5.93 4.52
CA ALA A 75 -20.09 -7.16 5.21
C ALA A 75 -19.29 -8.10 4.30
N ALA A 76 -19.70 -8.27 3.04
CA ALA A 76 -18.97 -9.08 2.07
C ALA A 76 -17.56 -8.52 1.81
N SER A 77 -17.44 -7.21 1.57
CA SER A 77 -16.14 -6.55 1.35
C SER A 77 -15.24 -6.61 2.59
N ALA A 78 -15.79 -6.44 3.78
CA ALA A 78 -15.05 -6.49 5.03
C ALA A 78 -14.53 -7.90 5.33
N LEU A 79 -15.36 -8.93 5.13
CA LEU A 79 -14.95 -10.33 5.29
C LEU A 79 -13.92 -10.75 4.23
N ALA A 80 -14.14 -10.37 2.96
CA ALA A 80 -13.19 -10.64 1.89
C ALA A 80 -11.84 -9.97 2.16
N GLY A 81 -11.85 -8.69 2.55
CA GLY A 81 -10.66 -7.96 2.96
C GLY A 81 -9.94 -8.61 4.14
N ALA A 82 -10.68 -9.01 5.18
CA ALA A 82 -10.10 -9.70 6.34
C ALA A 82 -9.41 -11.02 5.97
N VAL A 83 -10.04 -11.83 5.09
CA VAL A 83 -9.45 -13.08 4.59
C VAL A 83 -8.16 -12.80 3.82
N ILE A 84 -8.16 -11.79 2.94
CA ILE A 84 -6.97 -11.40 2.16
C ILE A 84 -5.86 -10.92 3.11
N LEU A 85 -6.18 -10.11 4.12
CA LEU A 85 -5.20 -9.62 5.09
C LEU A 85 -4.60 -10.76 5.93
N ILE A 86 -5.41 -11.73 6.37
CA ILE A 86 -4.91 -12.93 7.07
C ILE A 86 -4.02 -13.75 6.16
N TRP A 87 -4.39 -13.94 4.90
CA TRP A 87 -3.58 -14.64 3.91
C TRP A 87 -2.23 -13.94 3.73
N MET A 88 -2.23 -12.62 3.54
CA MET A 88 -1.01 -11.81 3.40
C MET A 88 -0.13 -11.92 4.65
N ALA A 89 -0.73 -11.83 5.84
CA ALA A 89 -0.01 -12.01 7.10
C ALA A 89 0.67 -13.39 7.19
N ALA A 90 -0.07 -14.46 6.89
CA ALA A 90 0.48 -15.82 6.89
C ALA A 90 1.60 -15.99 5.85
N GLY A 91 1.46 -15.40 4.66
CA GLY A 91 2.50 -15.38 3.63
C GLY A 91 3.78 -14.69 4.08
N MET A 92 3.65 -13.54 4.77
CA MET A 92 4.80 -12.83 5.36
C MET A 92 5.49 -13.67 6.44
N LEU A 93 4.73 -14.26 7.38
CA LEU A 93 5.29 -15.12 8.44
C LEU A 93 6.05 -16.32 7.86
N ARG A 94 5.51 -16.95 6.81
CA ARG A 94 6.17 -18.08 6.12
C ARG A 94 7.45 -17.68 5.38
N SER A 95 7.60 -16.42 5.02
CA SER A 95 8.77 -15.90 4.29
C SER A 95 9.92 -15.49 5.23
N LEU A 96 9.69 -15.44 6.55
CA LEU A 96 10.73 -15.10 7.54
C LEU A 96 11.94 -16.04 7.51
N PRO A 97 11.82 -17.38 7.42
CA PRO A 97 12.98 -18.28 7.47
C PRO A 97 13.92 -18.15 6.27
N THR A 98 13.44 -17.61 5.15
CA THR A 98 14.19 -17.46 3.90
C THR A 98 14.74 -16.07 3.70
N LEU A 99 14.46 -15.12 4.60
CA LEU A 99 15.02 -13.76 4.54
C LEU A 99 16.54 -13.80 4.74
N ARG A 100 17.28 -13.60 3.65
CA ARG A 100 18.73 -13.41 3.68
C ARG A 100 19.07 -12.03 3.13
N LEU A 101 19.85 -11.27 3.90
CA LEU A 101 20.52 -10.06 3.40
C LEU A 101 21.73 -10.50 2.56
N SER A 102 21.47 -10.92 1.32
CA SER A 102 22.53 -11.19 0.35
C SER A 102 22.97 -9.86 -0.26
N TRP A 103 24.25 -9.53 -0.10
CA TRP A 103 24.91 -8.41 -0.78
C TRP A 103 25.15 -8.66 -2.28
N GLU A 104 24.80 -9.86 -2.77
CA GLU A 104 24.87 -10.18 -4.20
C GLU A 104 23.66 -9.60 -4.96
N PRO A 105 23.89 -8.99 -6.13
CA PRO A 105 22.82 -8.43 -6.95
C PRO A 105 21.97 -9.58 -7.52
N HIS A 106 20.96 -10.01 -6.77
CA HIS A 106 20.01 -10.99 -7.23
C HIS A 106 19.09 -10.34 -8.28
N GLN A 107 19.35 -10.64 -9.55
CA GLN A 107 18.51 -10.27 -10.68
C GLN A 107 17.25 -11.16 -10.73
N SER A 108 16.41 -11.08 -9.69
CA SER A 108 15.04 -11.56 -9.79
C SER A 108 14.28 -10.60 -10.72
N LYS A 109 13.78 -11.16 -11.83
CA LYS A 109 12.82 -10.53 -12.75
C LYS A 109 11.48 -10.36 -12.02
N MET A 110 11.38 -9.35 -11.15
CA MET A 110 10.09 -8.85 -10.73
C MET A 110 9.71 -7.66 -11.62
N ASN A 111 8.43 -7.66 -12.02
CA ASN A 111 7.82 -6.72 -12.96
C ASN A 111 8.02 -5.26 -12.55
N HIS A 112 7.77 -4.35 -13.49
CA HIS A 112 7.89 -2.90 -13.33
C HIS A 112 7.30 -2.44 -11.97
N PRO A 113 8.02 -1.63 -11.17
CA PRO A 113 7.63 -1.34 -9.78
C PRO A 113 6.27 -0.64 -9.69
N VAL A 114 5.86 0.09 -10.73
CA VAL A 114 4.50 0.63 -10.86
C VAL A 114 3.42 -0.47 -10.86
N VAL A 115 3.65 -1.59 -11.56
CA VAL A 115 2.72 -2.73 -11.60
C VAL A 115 2.65 -3.41 -10.24
N SER A 116 3.79 -3.50 -9.55
CA SER A 116 3.79 -3.98 -8.16
C SER A 116 3.01 -3.04 -7.24
N GLY A 117 3.08 -1.72 -7.46
CA GLY A 117 2.29 -0.74 -6.73
C GLY A 117 0.79 -0.86 -6.98
N ILE A 118 0.37 -1.20 -8.20
CA ILE A 118 -1.04 -1.46 -8.53
C ILE A 118 -1.56 -2.76 -7.87
N LEU A 119 -0.72 -3.78 -7.74
CA LEU A 119 -1.18 -5.08 -7.22
C LEU A 119 -1.22 -5.17 -5.69
N MET A 120 -0.55 -4.24 -5.00
CA MET A 120 -0.52 -4.16 -3.53
C MET A 120 -1.50 -3.12 -3.03
#